data_AF-A0A349JE64-F1
#
_entry.id   AF-A0A349JE64-F1
#
_cell.length_a   1.000
_cell.length_b   1.000
_cell.length_c   1.000
_cell.angle_alpha   90.00
_cell.angle_beta   90.00
_cell.angle_gamma   90.00
#
_symmetry.space_group_name_H-M   'P 1'
#
loop_
_entity.id
_entity.type
_entity.pdbx_description
1 polymer ?
#
loop_
_entity_poly.entity_id
_entity_poly.type
_entity_poly.pdbx_seq_one_letter_code
_entity_poly.pdbx_strand_id
1 'polypeptide(L)'
;MEPTARFAAAAVEAESAFAAATTPETVEELRVRFLGRSGVEAELQAMFAAAPGPEKRTLGPAFNQAKQAMRAAWEAAKARVAAIESDAPIDVTLPSRARRVGSIHPLSRMAREIEGVFTSMGYEVADGPHVELDEHNFGRLNIPADHPARDHQDTFWVTSAGERKLLRTQTSSVQSRSYAEVGAGLLKPPFRRVAVGRVFRNDAIDATHDVTFTQVEGFVVDHDITVAHMIGAIRTMLTALLKRDDVEVRMRPSYFPFVEPGFEVDIRLAKEPAGSRLARWMELLGCGLIHPKVLEAGSPGLSSWTGFAFGLGLERLAMVRHQITDIRVFNGADLRALRQFA
;
A
#
# COMPACT_ATOMS: atom_id res chain seq x y z
N MET A 1 0.91 75.64 -41.15
CA MET A 1 1.99 74.65 -41.07
C MET A 1 2.06 73.95 -42.40
N GLU A 2 3.25 73.79 -42.99
CA GLU A 2 3.44 72.98 -44.20
C GLU A 2 2.85 71.56 -43.99
N PRO A 3 2.08 70.99 -44.95
CA PRO A 3 1.45 69.67 -44.78
C PRO A 3 2.43 68.55 -44.43
N THR A 4 3.66 68.60 -44.95
CA THR A 4 4.76 67.70 -44.61
C THR A 4 5.14 67.74 -43.13
N ALA A 5 5.22 68.93 -42.54
CA ALA A 5 5.53 69.12 -41.12
C ALA A 5 4.39 68.61 -40.23
N ARG A 6 3.13 68.74 -40.64
CA ARG A 6 1.98 68.19 -39.92
C ARG A 6 1.99 66.66 -39.91
N PHE A 7 2.33 66.02 -41.04
CA PHE A 7 2.46 64.56 -41.14
C PHE A 7 3.56 64.02 -40.21
N ALA A 8 4.74 64.66 -40.22
CA ALA A 8 5.84 64.29 -39.34
C ALA A 8 5.47 64.49 -37.85
N ALA A 9 4.83 65.61 -37.50
CA ALA A 9 4.40 65.88 -36.13
C ALA A 9 3.37 64.86 -35.63
N ALA A 10 2.42 64.44 -36.48
CA ALA A 10 1.43 63.41 -36.15
C ALA A 10 2.08 62.05 -35.85
N ALA A 11 3.10 61.67 -36.64
CA ALA A 11 3.82 60.43 -36.45
C ALA A 11 4.57 60.43 -35.10
N VAL A 12 5.31 61.51 -34.81
CA VAL A 12 6.04 61.67 -33.53
C VAL A 12 5.09 61.68 -32.33
N GLU A 13 3.94 62.36 -32.45
CA GLU A 13 2.93 62.40 -31.39
C GLU A 13 2.34 61.01 -31.13
N ALA A 14 2.00 60.27 -32.19
CA ALA A 14 1.49 58.90 -32.06
C ALA A 14 2.56 57.96 -31.48
N GLU A 15 3.80 58.01 -31.96
CA GLU A 15 4.92 57.22 -31.45
C GLU A 15 5.14 57.48 -29.96
N SER A 16 5.17 58.74 -29.53
CA SER A 16 5.32 59.10 -28.12
C SER A 16 4.13 58.64 -27.27
N ALA A 17 2.90 58.81 -27.75
CA ALA A 17 1.71 58.43 -27.01
C ALA A 17 1.59 56.91 -26.87
N PHE A 18 1.80 56.18 -27.97
CA PHE A 18 1.82 54.72 -27.95
C PHE A 18 3.00 54.16 -27.16
N ALA A 19 4.16 54.84 -27.11
CA ALA A 19 5.26 54.44 -26.24
C ALA A 19 4.93 54.59 -24.75
N ALA A 20 4.16 55.61 -24.38
CA ALA A 20 3.76 55.88 -22.99
C ALA A 20 2.59 55.01 -22.48
N ALA A 21 1.83 54.37 -23.36
CA ALA A 21 0.70 53.52 -22.99
C ALA A 21 1.14 52.23 -22.30
N THR A 22 0.54 51.94 -21.14
CA THR A 22 0.90 50.80 -20.27
C THR A 22 -0.21 49.77 -20.10
N THR A 23 -1.44 50.05 -20.55
CA THR A 23 -2.58 49.13 -20.43
C THR A 23 -3.29 48.90 -21.77
N PRO A 24 -3.98 47.76 -21.97
CA PRO A 24 -4.79 47.52 -23.17
C PRO A 24 -5.82 48.61 -23.47
N GLU A 25 -6.45 49.17 -22.43
CA GLU A 25 -7.46 50.22 -22.54
C GLU A 25 -6.85 51.51 -23.09
N THR A 26 -5.71 51.94 -22.53
CA THR A 26 -5.00 53.15 -22.99
C THR A 26 -4.50 53.00 -24.44
N VAL A 27 -4.06 51.81 -24.84
CA VAL A 27 -3.67 51.53 -26.24
C VAL A 27 -4.88 51.65 -27.18
N GLU A 28 -6.05 51.18 -26.78
CA GLU A 28 -7.27 51.26 -27.61
C GLU A 28 -7.80 52.70 -27.73
N GLU A 29 -7.79 53.48 -26.66
CA GLU A 29 -8.14 54.91 -26.69
C GLU A 29 -7.25 55.68 -27.68
N LEU A 30 -5.94 55.42 -27.64
CA LEU A 30 -4.98 56.02 -28.57
C LEU A 30 -5.17 55.54 -30.01
N ARG A 31 -5.52 54.26 -30.23
CA ARG A 31 -5.87 53.72 -31.55
C ARG A 31 -7.06 54.46 -32.14
N VAL A 32 -8.10 54.71 -31.35
CA VAL A 32 -9.27 55.48 -31.79
C VAL A 32 -8.88 56.92 -32.10
N ARG A 33 -8.07 57.56 -31.26
CA ARG A 33 -7.61 58.95 -31.44
C ARG A 33 -6.76 59.14 -32.71
N PHE A 34 -5.81 58.24 -32.96
CA PHE A 34 -4.84 58.40 -34.06
C PHE A 34 -5.25 57.69 -35.35
N LEU A 35 -5.78 56.47 -35.27
CA LEU A 35 -6.09 55.60 -36.41
C LEU A 35 -7.62 55.41 -36.63
N GLY A 36 -8.45 56.07 -35.83
CA GLY A 36 -9.91 56.00 -35.95
C GLY A 36 -10.45 56.74 -37.17
N ARG A 37 -11.72 56.49 -37.49
CA ARG A 37 -12.42 57.06 -38.67
C ARG A 37 -12.50 58.60 -38.65
N SER A 38 -12.47 59.20 -37.46
CA SER A 38 -12.43 60.65 -37.24
C SER A 38 -11.14 61.09 -36.51
N GLY A 39 -10.11 60.23 -36.55
CA GLY A 39 -8.85 60.45 -35.87
C GLY A 39 -7.85 61.26 -36.69
N VAL A 40 -6.63 61.36 -36.17
CA VAL A 40 -5.54 62.11 -36.81
C VAL A 40 -5.26 61.60 -38.23
N GLU A 41 -5.24 60.28 -38.48
CA GLU A 41 -5.04 59.71 -39.83
C GLU A 41 -6.08 60.23 -40.85
N ALA A 42 -7.35 60.40 -40.43
CA ALA A 42 -8.42 60.91 -41.27
C ALA A 42 -8.24 62.41 -41.60
N GLU A 43 -7.77 63.21 -40.63
CA GLU A 43 -7.38 64.61 -40.85
C GLU A 43 -6.24 64.71 -41.88
N LEU A 44 -5.18 63.90 -41.71
CA LEU A 44 -4.05 63.89 -42.64
C LEU A 44 -4.47 63.49 -44.05
N GLN A 45 -5.39 62.52 -44.17
CA GLN A 45 -5.92 62.07 -45.45
C GLN A 45 -6.74 63.17 -46.15
N ALA A 46 -7.52 63.95 -45.41
CA ALA A 46 -8.25 65.10 -45.95
C ALA A 46 -7.28 66.20 -46.43
N MET A 47 -6.22 66.49 -45.67
CA MET A 47 -5.18 67.44 -46.06
C MET A 47 -4.44 67.00 -47.34
N PHE A 48 -4.10 65.71 -47.45
CA PHE A 48 -3.50 65.17 -48.68
C PHE A 48 -4.45 65.22 -49.88
N ALA A 49 -5.75 64.96 -49.68
CA ALA A 49 -6.75 64.99 -50.75
C ALA A 49 -6.93 66.41 -51.35
N ALA A 50 -6.87 67.44 -50.50
CA ALA A 50 -7.03 68.86 -50.85
C ALA A 50 -5.81 69.48 -51.56
N ALA A 51 -4.65 68.81 -51.58
CA ALA A 51 -3.44 69.34 -52.21
C ALA A 51 -3.56 69.43 -53.76
N PRO A 52 -2.97 70.45 -54.42
CA PRO A 52 -2.90 70.54 -55.87
C PRO A 52 -2.17 69.35 -56.52
N GLY A 53 -2.57 68.97 -57.74
CA GLY A 53 -1.99 67.82 -58.46
C GLY A 53 -0.45 67.74 -58.51
N PRO A 54 0.28 68.85 -58.72
CA PRO A 54 1.75 68.86 -58.71
C PRO A 54 2.37 68.54 -57.33
N GLU A 55 1.75 68.98 -56.24
CA GLU A 55 2.23 68.82 -54.86
C GLU A 55 1.96 67.41 -54.31
N LYS A 56 0.99 66.68 -54.87
CA LYS A 56 0.72 65.29 -54.46
C LYS A 56 1.93 64.36 -54.64
N ARG A 57 2.82 64.66 -55.59
CA ARG A 57 4.05 63.88 -55.84
C ARG A 57 5.07 63.99 -54.70
N THR A 58 5.12 65.14 -54.01
CA THR A 58 6.02 65.37 -52.88
C THR A 58 5.36 65.01 -51.54
N LEU A 59 4.04 65.21 -51.41
CA LEU A 59 3.29 64.91 -50.18
C LEU A 59 2.97 63.42 -49.98
N GLY A 60 2.81 62.65 -51.07
CA GLY A 60 2.43 61.23 -51.01
C GLY A 60 3.39 60.37 -50.16
N PRO A 61 4.72 60.43 -50.39
CA PRO A 61 5.69 59.71 -49.56
C PRO A 61 5.63 60.09 -48.08
N ALA A 62 5.54 61.38 -47.76
CA ALA A 62 5.49 61.86 -46.37
C ALA A 62 4.21 61.41 -45.65
N PHE A 63 3.06 61.44 -46.34
CA PHE A 63 1.79 60.94 -45.81
C PHE A 63 1.85 59.42 -45.53
N ASN A 64 2.34 58.63 -46.50
CA ASN A 64 2.46 57.19 -46.33
C ASN A 64 3.43 56.81 -45.21
N GLN A 65 4.54 57.54 -45.08
CA GLN A 65 5.51 57.34 -44.00
C GLN A 65 4.86 57.61 -42.63
N ALA A 66 4.14 58.73 -42.47
CA ALA A 66 3.45 59.04 -41.22
C ALA A 66 2.39 57.98 -40.87
N LYS A 67 1.59 57.55 -41.85
CA LYS A 67 0.59 56.50 -41.67
C LYS A 67 1.21 55.16 -41.26
N GLN A 68 2.33 54.77 -41.88
CA GLN A 68 3.06 53.56 -41.52
C GLN A 68 3.65 53.66 -40.11
N ALA A 69 4.25 54.80 -39.76
CA ALA A 69 4.80 55.05 -38.42
C ALA A 69 3.73 54.95 -37.32
N MET A 70 2.57 55.60 -37.51
CA MET A 70 1.46 55.54 -36.55
C MET A 70 0.93 54.12 -36.37
N ARG A 71 0.82 53.33 -37.46
CA ARG A 71 0.40 51.92 -37.39
C ARG A 71 1.45 51.03 -36.71
N ALA A 72 2.73 51.24 -37.01
CA ALA A 72 3.82 50.50 -36.38
C ALA A 72 3.90 50.77 -34.88
N ALA A 73 3.72 52.04 -34.46
CA ALA A 73 3.67 52.43 -33.06
C ALA A 73 2.52 51.75 -32.31
N TRP A 74 1.33 51.70 -32.92
CA TRP A 74 0.18 50.99 -32.37
C TRP A 74 0.43 49.48 -32.20
N GLU A 75 0.90 48.80 -33.25
CA GLU A 75 1.18 47.35 -33.18
C GLU A 75 2.26 47.04 -32.13
N ALA A 76 3.30 47.87 -32.03
CA ALA A 76 4.33 47.73 -31.01
C ALA A 76 3.77 47.90 -29.59
N ALA A 77 2.89 48.88 -29.37
CA ALA A 77 2.24 49.09 -28.07
C ALA A 77 1.29 47.95 -27.71
N LYS A 78 0.51 47.47 -28.68
CA LYS A 78 -0.40 46.32 -28.52
C LYS A 78 0.35 45.04 -28.11
N ALA A 79 1.45 44.73 -28.79
CA ALA A 79 2.28 43.58 -28.45
C ALA A 79 2.91 43.71 -27.05
N ARG A 80 3.35 44.93 -26.68
CA ARG A 80 3.95 45.20 -25.37
C ARG A 80 2.97 44.98 -24.21
N VAL A 81 1.74 45.49 -24.32
CA VAL A 81 0.75 45.35 -23.23
C VAL A 81 0.19 43.92 -23.13
N ALA A 82 0.08 43.19 -24.24
CA ALA A 82 -0.34 41.79 -24.24
C ALA A 82 0.69 40.87 -23.55
N ALA A 83 1.98 41.21 -23.59
CA ALA A 83 3.02 40.46 -22.89
C ALA A 83 3.00 40.66 -21.36
N ILE A 84 2.34 41.71 -20.86
CA ILE A 84 2.21 42.01 -19.42
C ILE A 84 1.08 41.18 -18.78
N GLU A 85 0.08 40.73 -19.55
CA GLU A 85 -0.96 39.77 -19.13
C GLU A 85 -0.44 38.31 -19.00
N SER A 86 0.86 38.13 -18.72
CA SER A 86 1.39 36.83 -18.33
C SER A 86 0.83 36.46 -16.95
N ASP A 87 0.22 35.28 -16.83
CA ASP A 87 -0.44 34.72 -15.65
C ASP A 87 0.19 35.16 -14.31
N ALA A 88 -0.67 35.52 -13.35
CA ALA A 88 -0.25 35.78 -11.99
C ALA A 88 0.56 34.58 -11.45
N PRO A 89 1.67 34.80 -10.74
CA PRO A 89 2.49 33.71 -10.21
C PRO A 89 1.64 32.85 -9.29
N ILE A 90 1.49 31.57 -9.64
CA ILE A 90 0.83 30.56 -8.81
C ILE A 90 1.79 30.02 -7.76
N ASP A 91 1.30 29.76 -6.56
CA ASP A 91 2.07 29.07 -5.53
C ASP A 91 2.11 27.56 -5.82
N VAL A 92 3.19 27.12 -6.48
CA VAL A 92 3.45 25.71 -6.81
C VAL A 92 3.71 24.82 -5.57
N THR A 93 3.85 25.42 -4.38
CA THR A 93 4.01 24.68 -3.12
C THR A 93 2.69 24.32 -2.45
N LEU A 94 1.57 24.88 -2.94
CA LEU A 94 0.25 24.53 -2.41
C LEU A 94 0.02 23.02 -2.54
N PRO A 95 -0.39 22.35 -1.45
CA PRO A 95 -0.69 20.92 -1.51
C PRO A 95 -1.83 20.70 -2.50
N SER A 96 -1.64 19.78 -3.43
CA SER A 96 -2.70 19.37 -4.34
C SER A 96 -3.87 18.78 -3.55
N ARG A 97 -5.05 18.70 -4.18
CA ARG A 97 -6.17 17.91 -3.63
C ARG A 97 -5.80 16.43 -3.68
N ALA A 98 -5.03 15.98 -2.70
CA ALA A 98 -4.49 14.63 -2.65
C ALA A 98 -5.62 13.61 -2.47
N ARG A 99 -5.62 12.58 -3.32
CA ARG A 99 -6.40 11.36 -3.07
C ARG A 99 -5.74 10.62 -1.91
N ARG A 100 -6.54 10.26 -0.90
CA ARG A 100 -6.05 9.40 0.19
C ARG A 100 -5.74 8.02 -0.37
N VAL A 101 -4.47 7.64 -0.35
CA VAL A 101 -4.04 6.29 -0.71
C VAL A 101 -4.48 5.36 0.41
N GLY A 102 -5.08 4.21 0.06
CA GLY A 102 -5.42 3.17 1.03
C GLY A 102 -4.16 2.44 1.51
N SER A 103 -4.28 1.70 2.61
CA SER A 103 -3.22 0.83 3.10
C SER A 103 -3.72 -0.59 3.30
N ILE A 104 -2.80 -1.55 3.22
CA ILE A 104 -3.08 -2.95 3.51
C ILE A 104 -2.94 -3.17 5.01
N HIS A 105 -3.87 -3.92 5.61
CA HIS A 105 -3.84 -4.26 7.03
C HIS A 105 -2.49 -4.91 7.42
N PRO A 106 -1.88 -4.57 8.58
CA PRO A 106 -0.57 -5.08 8.98
C PRO A 106 -0.51 -6.61 9.01
N LEU A 107 -1.56 -7.29 9.48
CA LEU A 107 -1.62 -8.76 9.44
C LEU A 107 -1.64 -9.31 8.01
N SER A 108 -2.36 -8.67 7.08
CA SER A 108 -2.39 -9.12 5.68
C SER A 108 -1.04 -8.90 4.99
N ARG A 109 -0.31 -7.83 5.34
CA ARG A 109 1.07 -7.63 4.86
C ARG A 109 1.98 -8.74 5.41
N MET A 110 1.90 -9.02 6.70
CA MET A 110 2.74 -10.04 7.33
C MET A 110 2.41 -11.45 6.84
N ALA A 111 1.14 -11.79 6.63
CA ALA A 111 0.70 -13.05 6.04
C ALA A 111 1.37 -13.28 4.67
N ARG A 112 1.33 -12.27 3.78
CA ARG A 112 2.00 -12.35 2.47
C ARG A 112 3.51 -12.49 2.59
N GLU A 113 4.14 -11.80 3.55
CA GLU A 113 5.58 -11.95 3.80
C GLU A 113 5.92 -13.38 4.26
N ILE A 114 5.10 -13.97 5.13
CA ILE A 114 5.26 -15.36 5.60
C ILE A 114 5.10 -16.36 4.46
N GLU A 115 4.00 -16.24 3.70
CA GLU A 115 3.76 -17.06 2.52
C GLU A 115 4.92 -16.96 1.52
N GLY A 116 5.44 -15.74 1.29
CA GLY A 116 6.63 -15.51 0.45
C GLY A 116 7.88 -16.23 0.96
N VAL A 117 8.13 -16.21 2.28
CA VAL A 117 9.26 -16.93 2.87
C VAL A 117 9.12 -18.43 2.69
N PHE A 118 7.96 -19.01 3.00
CA PHE A 118 7.75 -20.45 2.91
C PHE A 118 7.71 -20.95 1.46
N THR A 119 7.09 -20.20 0.54
CA THR A 119 7.12 -20.52 -0.89
C THR A 119 8.54 -20.49 -1.45
N SER A 120 9.41 -19.57 -0.98
CA SER A 120 10.84 -19.59 -1.34
C SER A 120 11.59 -20.84 -0.84
N MET A 121 11.08 -21.50 0.21
CA MET A 121 11.58 -22.79 0.72
C MET A 121 10.86 -24.01 0.10
N GLY A 122 10.06 -23.79 -0.94
CA GLY A 122 9.34 -24.83 -1.68
C GLY A 122 8.03 -25.30 -1.05
N TYR A 123 7.47 -24.56 -0.09
CA TYR A 123 6.16 -24.86 0.50
C TYR A 123 5.04 -24.39 -0.43
N GLU A 124 3.96 -25.17 -0.48
CA GLU A 124 2.70 -24.75 -1.09
C GLU A 124 1.82 -24.04 -0.06
N VAL A 125 1.13 -22.97 -0.47
CA VAL A 125 0.13 -22.33 0.39
C VAL A 125 -1.16 -23.15 0.32
N ALA A 126 -1.63 -23.59 1.48
CA ALA A 126 -2.87 -24.35 1.63
C ALA A 126 -3.90 -23.54 2.45
N ASP A 127 -5.17 -23.78 2.19
CA ASP A 127 -6.28 -23.14 2.91
C ASP A 127 -7.36 -24.18 3.26
N GLY A 128 -8.27 -23.81 4.15
CA GLY A 128 -9.37 -24.67 4.58
C GLY A 128 -10.51 -23.87 5.22
N PRO A 129 -11.66 -24.52 5.45
CA PRO A 129 -12.86 -23.83 5.91
C PRO A 129 -12.70 -23.31 7.35
N HIS A 130 -13.40 -22.21 7.67
CA HIS A 130 -13.49 -21.70 9.04
C HIS A 130 -14.44 -22.53 9.92
N VAL A 131 -15.57 -22.98 9.35
CA VAL A 131 -16.46 -23.95 10.00
C VAL A 131 -15.95 -25.34 9.66
N GLU A 132 -15.52 -26.06 10.67
CA GLU A 132 -14.80 -27.32 10.54
C GLU A 132 -15.55 -28.48 11.22
N LEU A 133 -15.30 -29.70 10.76
CA LEU A 133 -15.75 -30.92 11.41
C LEU A 133 -14.84 -31.22 12.62
N ASP A 134 -15.45 -31.71 13.70
CA ASP A 134 -14.74 -32.19 14.90
C ASP A 134 -13.60 -33.17 14.57
N GLU A 135 -13.83 -34.03 13.57
CA GLU A 135 -12.87 -35.01 13.07
C GLU A 135 -11.59 -34.35 12.55
N HIS A 136 -11.69 -33.24 11.80
CA HIS A 136 -10.53 -32.57 11.22
C HIS A 136 -9.83 -31.63 12.21
N ASN A 137 -10.57 -30.96 13.08
CA ASN A 137 -9.99 -30.04 14.06
C ASN A 137 -9.35 -30.77 15.25
N PHE A 138 -9.82 -31.98 15.58
CA PHE A 138 -9.36 -32.74 16.76
C PHE A 138 -9.10 -34.22 16.49
N GLY A 139 -10.10 -34.98 16.01
CA GLY A 139 -10.05 -36.44 15.98
C GLY A 139 -8.81 -37.01 15.26
N ARG A 140 -8.58 -36.57 14.01
CA ARG A 140 -7.42 -36.97 13.20
C ARG A 140 -6.09 -36.40 13.68
N LEU A 141 -6.13 -35.43 14.60
CA LEU A 141 -4.95 -34.84 15.23
C LEU A 141 -4.63 -35.51 16.58
N ASN A 142 -5.08 -36.76 16.76
CA ASN A 142 -4.85 -37.55 17.98
C ASN A 142 -5.42 -36.89 19.24
N ILE A 143 -6.55 -36.19 19.11
CA ILE A 143 -7.29 -35.57 20.21
C ILE A 143 -8.68 -36.23 20.31
N PRO A 144 -8.82 -37.37 21.01
CA PRO A 144 -10.11 -38.04 21.19
C PRO A 144 -11.08 -37.20 22.03
N ALA A 145 -12.37 -37.57 22.03
CA ALA A 145 -13.47 -36.78 22.59
C ALA A 145 -13.33 -36.46 24.08
N ASP A 146 -12.67 -37.34 24.82
CA ASP A 146 -12.41 -37.29 26.27
C ASP A 146 -11.02 -36.71 26.61
N HIS A 147 -10.26 -36.24 25.60
CA HIS A 147 -8.92 -35.71 25.82
C HIS A 147 -8.95 -34.27 26.39
N PRO A 148 -8.21 -33.96 27.48
CA PRO A 148 -8.19 -32.63 28.11
C PRO A 148 -7.81 -31.47 27.17
N ALA A 149 -7.01 -31.75 26.14
CA ALA A 149 -6.66 -30.75 25.11
C ALA A 149 -7.86 -30.19 24.34
N ARG A 150 -9.04 -30.83 24.40
CA ARG A 150 -10.28 -30.24 23.84
C ARG A 150 -10.81 -29.10 24.71
N ASP A 151 -10.68 -29.23 26.02
CA ASP A 151 -11.13 -28.22 26.98
C ASP A 151 -10.23 -26.98 26.91
N HIS A 152 -8.91 -27.17 26.73
CA HIS A 152 -7.93 -26.08 26.60
C HIS A 152 -8.13 -25.16 25.38
N GLN A 153 -9.02 -25.51 24.44
CA GLN A 153 -9.22 -24.79 23.19
C GLN A 153 -10.48 -23.93 23.20
N ASP A 154 -11.29 -23.99 24.28
CA ASP A 154 -12.49 -23.17 24.50
C ASP A 154 -13.31 -22.95 23.22
N THR A 155 -13.81 -24.06 22.67
CA THR A 155 -14.29 -24.13 21.28
C THR A 155 -15.70 -23.57 21.08
N PHE A 156 -15.92 -22.79 20.02
CA PHE A 156 -17.27 -22.44 19.55
C PHE A 156 -17.89 -23.58 18.74
N TRP A 157 -18.86 -24.27 19.34
CA TRP A 157 -19.64 -25.32 18.66
C TRP A 157 -20.79 -24.73 17.84
N VAL A 158 -21.03 -25.30 16.66
CA VAL A 158 -22.08 -24.87 15.74
C VAL A 158 -23.18 -25.93 15.71
N THR A 159 -24.42 -25.51 15.95
CA THR A 159 -25.60 -26.38 15.79
C THR A 159 -25.74 -26.79 14.33
N SER A 160 -25.65 -28.09 14.05
CA SER A 160 -25.84 -28.65 12.72
C SER A 160 -26.68 -29.93 12.79
N ALA A 161 -27.47 -30.19 11.75
CA ALA A 161 -28.33 -31.37 11.69
C ALA A 161 -27.48 -32.64 11.45
N GLY A 162 -27.11 -33.33 12.53
CA GLY A 162 -26.45 -34.65 12.49
C GLY A 162 -24.92 -34.64 12.40
N GLU A 163 -24.28 -33.49 12.19
CA GLU A 163 -22.81 -33.37 12.14
C GLU A 163 -22.29 -32.52 13.30
N ARG A 164 -21.17 -32.95 13.91
CA ARG A 164 -20.50 -32.18 14.95
C ARG A 164 -19.55 -31.15 14.33
N LYS A 165 -20.01 -29.90 14.22
CA LYS A 165 -19.26 -28.78 13.64
C LYS A 165 -18.86 -27.73 14.67
N LEU A 166 -17.79 -27.02 14.37
CA LEU A 166 -17.21 -25.98 15.21
C LEU A 166 -16.54 -24.88 14.36
N LEU A 167 -16.27 -23.72 14.95
CA LEU A 167 -15.31 -22.77 14.37
C LEU A 167 -13.90 -23.26 14.70
N ARG A 168 -13.04 -23.42 13.67
CA ARG A 168 -11.72 -24.05 13.87
C ARG A 168 -10.89 -23.31 14.92
N THR A 169 -10.29 -24.06 15.84
CA THR A 169 -9.46 -23.51 16.93
C THR A 169 -7.99 -23.40 16.54
N GLN A 170 -7.63 -24.05 15.44
CA GLN A 170 -6.28 -24.14 14.89
C GLN A 170 -6.33 -24.40 13.38
N THR A 171 -5.29 -23.98 12.68
CA THR A 171 -5.09 -24.27 11.25
C THR A 171 -4.61 -25.70 11.00
N SER A 172 -4.41 -26.50 12.04
CA SER A 172 -4.07 -27.93 11.95
C SER A 172 -5.17 -28.75 11.29
N SER A 173 -6.39 -28.20 11.22
CA SER A 173 -7.44 -28.79 10.40
C SER A 173 -7.07 -28.82 8.90
N VAL A 174 -6.28 -27.86 8.41
CA VAL A 174 -5.75 -27.85 7.03
C VAL A 174 -4.72 -28.96 6.83
N GLN A 175 -3.87 -29.22 7.82
CA GLN A 175 -2.96 -30.38 7.81
C GLN A 175 -3.74 -31.70 7.75
N SER A 176 -4.74 -31.86 8.61
CA SER A 176 -5.62 -33.03 8.64
C SER A 176 -6.34 -33.25 7.30
N ARG A 177 -6.84 -32.18 6.67
CA ARG A 177 -7.45 -32.24 5.33
C ARG A 177 -6.45 -32.58 4.22
N SER A 178 -5.22 -32.07 4.31
CA SER A 178 -4.16 -32.39 3.36
C SER A 178 -3.83 -33.89 3.36
N TYR A 179 -3.92 -34.56 4.51
CA TYR A 179 -3.74 -36.02 4.56
C TYR A 179 -4.93 -36.78 3.95
N ALA A 180 -6.14 -36.26 4.07
CA ALA A 180 -7.31 -36.82 3.38
C ALA A 180 -7.15 -36.74 1.85
N GLU A 181 -6.55 -35.66 1.33
CA GLU A 181 -6.21 -35.53 -0.10
C GLU A 181 -5.23 -36.62 -0.56
N VAL A 182 -4.30 -37.05 0.30
CA VAL A 182 -3.41 -38.19 0.01
C VAL A 182 -4.21 -39.48 -0.14
N GLY A 183 -5.13 -39.75 0.80
CA GLY A 183 -6.02 -40.91 0.72
C GLY A 183 -6.91 -40.91 -0.52
N ALA A 184 -7.29 -39.73 -1.00
CA ALA A 184 -8.07 -39.54 -2.23
C ALA A 184 -7.21 -39.52 -3.52
N GLY A 185 -5.89 -39.62 -3.43
CA GLY A 185 -4.97 -39.57 -4.58
C GLY A 185 -4.80 -38.18 -5.20
N LEU A 186 -5.25 -37.12 -4.52
CA LEU A 186 -5.15 -35.72 -4.95
C LEU A 186 -3.83 -35.06 -4.55
N LEU A 187 -3.19 -35.56 -3.49
CA LEU A 187 -1.89 -35.13 -3.02
C LEU A 187 -0.94 -36.34 -2.93
N LYS A 188 0.32 -36.18 -3.33
CA LYS A 188 1.33 -37.23 -3.26
C LYS A 188 2.50 -36.78 -2.39
N PRO A 189 2.89 -37.56 -1.36
CA PRO A 189 4.15 -37.35 -0.68
C PRO A 189 5.37 -37.49 -1.63
N PRO A 190 6.49 -36.80 -1.36
CA PRO A 190 6.66 -35.83 -0.27
C PRO A 190 5.98 -34.49 -0.57
N PHE A 191 5.56 -33.79 0.47
CA PHE A 191 5.00 -32.43 0.35
C PHE A 191 5.31 -31.58 1.57
N ARG A 192 5.25 -30.27 1.37
CA ARG A 192 5.40 -29.25 2.41
C ARG A 192 4.39 -28.15 2.14
N ARG A 193 3.63 -27.80 3.17
CA ARG A 193 2.51 -26.85 3.06
C ARG A 193 2.54 -25.87 4.22
N VAL A 194 2.09 -24.65 3.95
CA VAL A 194 1.86 -23.61 4.95
C VAL A 194 0.43 -23.11 4.83
N ALA A 195 -0.26 -22.98 5.94
CA ALA A 195 -1.59 -22.42 6.02
C ALA A 195 -1.53 -21.13 6.86
N VAL A 196 -2.11 -20.05 6.34
CA VAL A 196 -2.31 -18.81 7.08
C VAL A 196 -3.81 -18.55 7.13
N GLY A 197 -4.40 -18.59 8.30
CA GLY A 197 -5.85 -18.59 8.41
C GLY A 197 -6.38 -18.12 9.74
N ARG A 198 -7.61 -17.59 9.73
CA ARG A 198 -8.29 -17.20 10.97
C ARG A 198 -8.70 -18.43 11.77
N VAL A 199 -8.56 -18.33 13.08
CA VAL A 199 -8.97 -19.32 14.08
C VAL A 199 -9.75 -18.61 15.18
N PHE A 200 -10.52 -19.41 15.92
CA PHE A 200 -11.52 -18.90 16.85
C PHE A 200 -11.42 -19.65 18.18
N ARG A 201 -11.32 -18.90 19.28
CA ARG A 201 -11.29 -19.44 20.65
C ARG A 201 -12.13 -18.55 21.55
N ASN A 202 -12.87 -19.14 22.47
CA ASN A 202 -13.71 -18.42 23.43
C ASN A 202 -12.87 -17.91 24.61
N ASP A 203 -11.81 -17.18 24.29
CA ASP A 203 -10.92 -16.57 25.27
C ASP A 203 -11.49 -15.22 25.73
N ALA A 204 -11.22 -14.86 26.98
CA ALA A 204 -11.52 -13.52 27.47
C ALA A 204 -10.66 -12.49 26.73
N ILE A 205 -11.30 -11.50 26.12
CA ILE A 205 -10.60 -10.45 25.36
C ILE A 205 -9.77 -9.58 26.31
N ASP A 206 -8.46 -9.53 26.10
CA ASP A 206 -7.51 -8.71 26.85
C ASP A 206 -6.43 -8.12 25.92
N ALA A 207 -5.32 -7.63 26.47
CA ALA A 207 -4.23 -7.05 25.67
C ALA A 207 -3.42 -8.08 24.86
N THR A 208 -3.59 -9.37 25.14
CA THR A 208 -2.84 -10.51 24.58
C THR A 208 -3.71 -11.59 23.94
N HIS A 209 -5.01 -11.61 24.23
CA HIS A 209 -5.99 -12.57 23.72
C HIS A 209 -7.13 -11.86 23.00
N ASP A 210 -7.55 -12.43 21.88
CA ASP A 210 -8.72 -12.04 21.09
C ASP A 210 -9.47 -13.31 20.68
N VAL A 211 -10.79 -13.21 20.54
CA VAL A 211 -11.67 -14.33 20.16
C VAL A 211 -11.40 -14.79 18.74
N THR A 212 -10.96 -13.88 17.87
CA THR A 212 -10.54 -14.17 16.50
C THR A 212 -9.13 -13.69 16.27
N PHE A 213 -8.25 -14.61 15.89
CA PHE A 213 -6.87 -14.29 15.54
C PHE A 213 -6.43 -15.14 14.35
N THR A 214 -5.24 -14.88 13.82
CA THR A 214 -4.71 -15.51 12.62
C THR A 214 -3.58 -16.44 13.01
N GLN A 215 -3.73 -17.72 12.71
CA GLN A 215 -2.70 -18.71 12.92
C GLN A 215 -1.93 -18.95 11.62
N VAL A 216 -0.62 -19.15 11.75
CA VAL A 216 0.23 -19.69 10.70
C VAL A 216 0.63 -21.08 11.12
N GLU A 217 0.53 -22.02 10.20
CA GLU A 217 0.92 -23.40 10.44
C GLU A 217 1.63 -23.98 9.24
N GLY A 218 2.84 -24.48 9.46
CA GLY A 218 3.60 -25.15 8.43
C GLY A 218 3.89 -26.58 8.81
N PHE A 219 3.81 -27.47 7.83
CA PHE A 219 4.11 -28.88 8.00
C PHE A 219 4.82 -29.45 6.77
N VAL A 220 5.66 -30.45 7.02
CA VAL A 220 6.42 -31.18 6.01
C VAL A 220 6.21 -32.66 6.24
N VAL A 221 5.99 -33.41 5.16
CA VAL A 221 5.96 -34.87 5.16
C VAL A 221 6.95 -35.36 4.11
N ASP A 222 8.00 -36.04 4.57
CA ASP A 222 9.05 -36.64 3.75
C ASP A 222 9.74 -37.77 4.53
N HIS A 223 10.66 -38.48 3.90
CA HIS A 223 11.59 -39.39 4.58
C HIS A 223 12.73 -38.61 5.25
N ASP A 224 13.27 -39.19 6.33
CA ASP A 224 14.44 -38.67 7.06
C ASP A 224 14.29 -37.23 7.59
N ILE A 225 13.06 -36.83 7.92
CA ILE A 225 12.78 -35.52 8.51
C ILE A 225 13.12 -35.53 10.00
N THR A 226 13.97 -34.58 10.43
CA THR A 226 14.48 -34.48 11.79
C THR A 226 14.15 -33.13 12.43
N VAL A 227 14.34 -33.04 13.75
CA VAL A 227 14.22 -31.78 14.51
C VAL A 227 15.16 -30.69 13.96
N ALA A 228 16.31 -31.07 13.38
CA ALA A 228 17.23 -30.11 12.78
C ALA A 228 16.61 -29.38 11.58
N HIS A 229 15.85 -30.08 10.73
CA HIS A 229 15.12 -29.47 9.62
C HIS A 229 14.07 -28.46 10.11
N MET A 230 13.32 -28.84 11.16
CA MET A 230 12.33 -27.98 11.78
C MET A 230 12.94 -26.69 12.36
N ILE A 231 14.05 -26.81 13.09
CA ILE A 231 14.78 -25.66 13.63
C ILE A 231 15.28 -24.76 12.50
N GLY A 232 15.77 -25.34 11.40
CA GLY A 232 16.21 -24.58 10.22
C GLY A 232 15.07 -23.76 9.60
N ALA A 233 13.90 -24.37 9.40
CA ALA A 233 12.73 -23.70 8.85
C ALA A 233 12.26 -22.55 9.75
N ILE A 234 12.14 -22.79 11.07
CA ILE A 234 11.72 -21.79 12.05
C ILE A 234 12.72 -20.63 12.12
N ARG A 235 14.04 -20.90 12.18
CA ARG A 235 15.07 -19.85 12.21
C ARG A 235 15.04 -18.99 10.95
N THR A 236 14.85 -19.61 9.78
CA THR A 236 14.75 -18.91 8.50
C THR A 236 13.54 -17.97 8.50
N MET A 237 12.39 -18.47 8.93
CA MET A 237 11.15 -17.69 9.08
C MET A 237 11.35 -16.50 10.03
N LEU A 238 11.87 -16.72 11.24
CA LEU A 238 12.05 -15.65 12.23
C LEU A 238 13.02 -14.57 11.73
N THR A 239 14.13 -14.99 11.12
CA THR A 239 15.14 -14.06 10.57
C THR A 239 14.53 -13.17 9.47
N ALA A 240 13.81 -13.78 8.53
CA ALA A 240 13.21 -13.06 7.41
C ALA A 240 12.11 -12.06 7.85
N LEU A 241 11.32 -12.42 8.88
CA LEU A 241 10.14 -11.64 9.27
C LEU A 241 10.43 -10.57 10.30
N LEU A 242 11.29 -10.85 11.29
CA LEU A 242 11.63 -9.89 12.32
C LEU A 242 12.61 -8.83 11.80
N LYS A 243 13.44 -9.17 10.80
CA LYS A 243 14.44 -8.26 10.20
C LYS A 243 15.35 -7.65 11.25
N ARG A 244 15.75 -8.48 12.21
CA ARG A 244 16.57 -8.13 13.36
C ARG A 244 17.72 -9.12 13.50
N ASP A 245 18.87 -8.64 13.93
CA ASP A 245 20.09 -9.41 14.13
C ASP A 245 20.31 -9.82 15.60
N ASP A 246 19.41 -9.42 16.51
CA ASP A 246 19.48 -9.66 17.95
C ASP A 246 18.40 -10.62 18.47
N VAL A 247 17.76 -11.38 17.58
CA VAL A 247 16.75 -12.37 17.95
C VAL A 247 17.43 -13.59 18.54
N GLU A 248 17.22 -13.82 19.83
CA GLU A 248 17.62 -15.06 20.47
C GLU A 248 16.44 -16.02 20.55
N VAL A 249 16.71 -17.31 20.32
CA VAL A 249 15.69 -18.37 20.25
C VAL A 249 16.04 -19.46 21.26
N ARG A 250 15.05 -19.87 22.06
CA ARG A 250 15.16 -20.97 23.02
C ARG A 250 14.06 -21.98 22.74
N MET A 251 14.44 -23.25 22.60
CA MET A 251 13.50 -24.36 22.46
C MET A 251 13.43 -25.12 23.78
N ARG A 252 12.21 -25.42 24.26
CA ARG A 252 11.95 -26.20 25.47
C ARG A 252 11.04 -27.37 25.13
N PRO A 253 11.23 -28.56 25.72
CA PRO A 253 10.26 -29.64 25.59
C PRO A 253 8.87 -29.18 26.04
N SER A 254 7.84 -29.55 25.29
CA SER A 254 6.43 -29.34 25.63
C SER A 254 5.60 -30.52 25.10
N TYR A 255 4.31 -30.55 25.43
CA TYR A 255 3.40 -31.61 25.03
C TYR A 255 2.32 -31.06 24.10
N PHE A 256 2.21 -31.65 22.91
CA PHE A 256 1.03 -31.49 22.07
C PHE A 256 0.61 -32.87 21.54
N PRO A 257 -0.68 -33.26 21.61
CA PRO A 257 -1.11 -34.63 21.25
C PRO A 257 -0.77 -35.06 19.82
N PHE A 258 -0.56 -34.11 18.91
CA PHE A 258 -0.30 -34.33 17.50
C PHE A 258 1.19 -34.38 17.12
N VAL A 259 2.12 -34.22 18.08
CA VAL A 259 3.57 -34.33 17.85
C VAL A 259 4.26 -35.16 18.94
N GLU A 260 5.35 -35.82 18.58
CA GLU A 260 6.28 -36.45 19.52
C GLU A 260 7.67 -36.63 18.85
N PRO A 261 8.74 -36.01 19.36
CA PRO A 261 8.78 -35.06 20.47
C PRO A 261 8.17 -33.70 20.13
N GLY A 262 7.55 -33.07 21.14
CA GLY A 262 7.00 -31.71 21.09
C GLY A 262 7.87 -30.65 21.77
N PHE A 263 7.78 -29.41 21.29
CA PHE A 263 8.56 -28.28 21.75
C PHE A 263 7.78 -26.97 21.72
N GLU A 264 8.07 -26.10 22.68
CA GLU A 264 7.76 -24.67 22.62
C GLU A 264 9.02 -23.89 22.24
N VAL A 265 8.84 -22.86 21.45
CA VAL A 265 9.90 -21.92 21.08
C VAL A 265 9.59 -20.56 21.67
N ASP A 266 10.51 -20.12 22.52
CA ASP A 266 10.53 -18.77 23.08
C ASP A 266 11.54 -17.91 22.31
N ILE A 267 11.24 -16.61 22.21
CA ILE A 267 12.18 -15.61 21.70
C ILE A 267 12.44 -14.51 22.72
N ARG A 268 13.58 -13.82 22.58
CA ARG A 268 13.84 -12.50 23.18
C ARG A 268 14.68 -11.65 22.23
N LEU A 269 14.64 -10.33 22.41
CA LEU A 269 15.43 -9.38 21.64
C LEU A 269 16.58 -8.84 22.51
N ALA A 270 17.81 -9.23 22.21
CA ALA A 270 18.97 -9.00 23.08
C ALA A 270 19.40 -7.52 23.16
N LYS A 271 19.08 -6.70 22.16
CA LYS A 271 19.42 -5.26 22.15
C LYS A 271 18.32 -4.38 22.74
N GLU A 272 17.20 -4.95 23.18
CA GLU A 272 16.15 -4.19 23.86
C GLU A 272 16.58 -3.83 25.29
N PRO A 273 16.12 -2.69 25.84
CA PRO A 273 16.51 -2.25 27.19
C PRO A 273 16.21 -3.32 28.25
N ALA A 274 17.15 -3.48 29.19
CA ALA A 274 17.01 -4.41 30.30
C ALA A 274 15.71 -4.15 31.06
N GLY A 275 14.92 -5.22 31.28
CA GLY A 275 13.63 -5.13 31.96
C GLY A 275 12.43 -4.84 31.07
N SER A 276 12.64 -4.44 29.80
CA SER A 276 11.56 -4.29 28.81
C SER A 276 10.85 -5.62 28.55
N ARG A 277 9.62 -5.56 28.04
CA ARG A 277 8.84 -6.75 27.67
C ARG A 277 9.58 -7.61 26.64
N LEU A 278 10.23 -6.99 25.66
CA LEU A 278 10.88 -7.66 24.53
C LEU A 278 12.27 -8.23 24.88
N ALA A 279 12.89 -7.76 25.97
CA ALA A 279 14.14 -8.33 26.50
C ALA A 279 13.90 -9.63 27.32
N ARG A 280 12.66 -9.93 27.69
CA ARG A 280 12.27 -11.15 28.41
C ARG A 280 11.92 -12.27 27.42
N TRP A 281 12.15 -13.51 27.84
CA TRP A 281 11.70 -14.68 27.08
C TRP A 281 10.18 -14.69 26.97
N MET A 282 9.69 -14.83 25.74
CA MET A 282 8.28 -14.92 25.42
C MET A 282 8.02 -16.07 24.47
N GLU A 283 7.03 -16.90 24.81
CA GLU A 283 6.55 -17.98 23.96
C GLU A 283 6.01 -17.40 22.65
N LEU A 284 6.48 -17.95 21.52
CA LEU A 284 6.09 -17.50 20.20
C LEU A 284 5.33 -18.57 19.41
N LEU A 285 5.77 -19.82 19.49
CA LEU A 285 5.22 -20.91 18.69
C LEU A 285 5.40 -22.28 19.35
N GLY A 286 4.51 -23.21 19.00
CA GLY A 286 4.63 -24.63 19.30
C GLY A 286 5.06 -25.41 18.05
N CYS A 287 5.86 -26.46 18.21
CA CYS A 287 6.32 -27.29 17.11
C CYS A 287 6.69 -28.71 17.56
N GLY A 288 6.90 -29.62 16.61
CA GLY A 288 7.39 -30.97 16.91
C GLY A 288 7.39 -31.89 15.69
N LEU A 289 7.93 -33.09 15.88
CA LEU A 289 7.81 -34.15 14.87
C LEU A 289 6.39 -34.71 14.90
N ILE A 290 5.75 -34.88 13.74
CA ILE A 290 4.35 -35.30 13.67
C ILE A 290 4.19 -36.69 14.29
N HIS A 291 3.23 -36.84 15.19
CA HIS A 291 2.99 -38.09 15.89
C HIS A 291 2.52 -39.18 14.89
N PRO A 292 3.04 -40.43 14.94
CA PRO A 292 2.70 -41.47 13.97
C PRO A 292 1.19 -41.73 13.82
N LYS A 293 0.43 -41.72 14.93
CA LYS A 293 -1.04 -41.82 14.90
C LYS A 293 -1.74 -40.74 14.07
N VAL A 294 -1.17 -39.54 13.95
CA VAL A 294 -1.74 -38.46 13.14
C VAL A 294 -1.56 -38.77 11.65
N LEU A 295 -0.39 -39.28 11.26
CA LEU A 295 -0.13 -39.70 9.88
C LEU A 295 -1.04 -40.88 9.50
N GLU A 296 -1.13 -41.89 10.37
CA GLU A 296 -2.00 -43.06 10.18
C GLU A 296 -3.48 -42.69 10.09
N ALA A 297 -3.98 -41.85 10.99
CA ALA A 297 -5.37 -41.37 10.98
C ALA A 297 -5.66 -40.46 9.77
N GLY A 298 -4.64 -39.79 9.23
CA GLY A 298 -4.75 -38.96 8.03
C GLY A 298 -4.91 -39.78 6.75
N SER A 299 -4.04 -40.77 6.54
CA SER A 299 -4.11 -41.72 5.44
C SER A 299 -3.18 -42.93 5.68
N PRO A 300 -3.61 -44.18 5.41
CA PRO A 300 -2.74 -45.36 5.48
C PRO A 300 -1.47 -45.26 4.63
N GLY A 301 -1.50 -44.46 3.55
CA GLY A 301 -0.34 -44.21 2.70
C GLY A 301 0.78 -43.40 3.38
N LEU A 302 0.53 -42.84 4.57
CA LEU A 302 1.48 -42.00 5.31
C LEU A 302 2.20 -42.73 6.46
N SER A 303 1.85 -43.99 6.76
CA SER A 303 2.38 -44.70 7.94
C SER A 303 3.89 -44.92 7.94
N SER A 304 4.55 -44.91 6.77
CA SER A 304 6.01 -45.02 6.63
C SER A 304 6.73 -43.67 6.51
N TRP A 305 6.00 -42.56 6.58
CA TRP A 305 6.55 -41.23 6.40
C TRP A 305 6.88 -40.57 7.72
N THR A 306 7.76 -39.57 7.67
CA THR A 306 8.11 -38.73 8.81
C THR A 306 7.77 -37.27 8.49
N GLY A 307 7.85 -36.41 9.48
CA GLY A 307 7.53 -35.01 9.26
C GLY A 307 7.62 -34.18 10.52
N PHE A 308 7.55 -32.86 10.34
CA PHE A 308 7.37 -31.91 11.44
C PHE A 308 6.23 -30.97 11.14
N ALA A 309 5.68 -30.38 12.19
CA ALA A 309 4.73 -29.29 12.12
C ALA A 309 5.11 -28.19 13.11
N PHE A 310 4.73 -26.95 12.83
CA PHE A 310 4.81 -25.82 13.75
C PHE A 310 3.59 -24.92 13.59
N GLY A 311 3.19 -24.25 14.65
CA GLY A 311 2.06 -23.31 14.67
C GLY A 311 2.39 -22.06 15.49
N LEU A 312 2.05 -20.89 14.96
CA LEU A 312 2.23 -19.61 15.64
C LEU A 312 1.06 -18.65 15.42
N GLY A 313 0.84 -17.74 16.37
CA GLY A 313 -0.08 -16.61 16.21
C GLY A 313 0.57 -15.47 15.42
N LEU A 314 -0.02 -15.09 14.29
CA LEU A 314 0.47 -14.01 13.44
C LEU A 314 0.45 -12.67 14.15
N GLU A 315 -0.57 -12.43 14.96
CA GLU A 315 -0.73 -11.22 15.77
C GLU A 315 0.44 -11.08 16.76
N ARG A 316 0.83 -12.18 17.42
CA ARG A 316 1.97 -12.16 18.36
C ARG A 316 3.26 -11.79 17.63
N LEU A 317 3.49 -12.35 16.45
CA LEU A 317 4.65 -11.99 15.63
C LEU A 317 4.61 -10.51 15.18
N ALA A 318 3.44 -10.02 14.78
CA ALA A 318 3.23 -8.62 14.42
C ALA A 318 3.46 -7.68 15.60
N MET A 319 3.01 -8.05 16.80
CA MET A 319 3.25 -7.31 18.03
C MET A 319 4.73 -7.23 18.39
N VAL A 320 5.50 -8.30 18.16
CA VAL A 320 6.96 -8.27 18.35
C VAL A 320 7.62 -7.36 17.31
N ARG A 321 7.32 -7.55 16.02
CA ARG A 321 7.94 -6.78 14.93
C ARG A 321 7.68 -5.29 15.02
N HIS A 322 6.44 -4.91 15.36
CA HIS A 322 6.00 -3.52 15.38
C HIS A 322 5.91 -2.94 16.79
N GLN A 323 6.38 -3.67 17.80
CA GLN A 323 6.35 -3.27 19.21
C GLN A 323 4.95 -2.87 19.72
N ILE A 324 3.91 -3.51 19.20
CA ILE A 324 2.52 -3.29 19.62
C ILE A 324 2.30 -3.98 20.96
N THR A 325 1.64 -3.31 21.90
CA THR A 325 1.39 -3.82 23.26
C THR A 325 0.01 -4.42 23.45
N ASP A 326 -0.90 -4.19 22.50
CA ASP A 326 -2.30 -4.58 22.61
C ASP A 326 -2.79 -5.22 21.30
N ILE A 327 -3.15 -6.50 21.36
CA ILE A 327 -3.63 -7.29 20.22
C ILE A 327 -4.89 -6.68 19.58
N ARG A 328 -5.73 -6.03 20.39
CA ARG A 328 -7.04 -5.48 19.96
C ARG A 328 -6.89 -4.36 18.94
N VAL A 329 -5.68 -3.81 18.76
CA VAL A 329 -5.35 -2.86 17.68
C VAL A 329 -5.68 -3.43 16.31
N PHE A 330 -5.54 -4.75 16.10
CA PHE A 330 -5.77 -5.37 14.80
C PHE A 330 -7.26 -5.47 14.44
N ASN A 331 -8.11 -5.91 15.38
CA ASN A 331 -9.54 -6.10 15.13
C ASN A 331 -10.40 -4.89 15.54
N GLY A 332 -9.85 -3.92 16.27
CA GLY A 332 -10.59 -2.76 16.79
C GLY A 332 -10.93 -1.67 15.76
N ALA A 333 -10.49 -1.82 14.52
CA ALA A 333 -10.79 -0.91 13.40
C ALA A 333 -10.44 0.58 13.62
N ASP A 334 -9.48 0.89 14.50
CA ASP A 334 -9.03 2.28 14.72
C ASP A 334 -8.16 2.77 13.56
N LEU A 335 -8.70 3.67 12.74
CA LEU A 335 -7.99 4.25 11.60
C LEU A 335 -6.71 5.01 11.99
N ARG A 336 -6.61 5.53 13.21
CA ARG A 336 -5.38 6.22 13.68
C ARG A 336 -4.26 5.22 13.93
N ALA A 337 -4.60 4.04 14.45
CA ALA A 337 -3.63 2.96 14.63
C ALA A 337 -3.24 2.36 13.27
N LEU A 338 -4.23 2.03 12.43
CA LEU A 338 -3.99 1.38 11.13
C LEU A 338 -3.19 2.26 10.15
N ARG A 339 -3.32 3.59 10.22
CA ARG A 339 -2.53 4.52 9.39
C ARG A 339 -1.03 4.49 9.68
N GLN A 340 -0.60 4.03 10.86
CA GLN A 340 0.82 3.94 11.19
C GLN A 340 1.55 2.83 10.41
N PHE A 341 0.79 1.92 9.78
CA PHE A 341 1.31 0.82 8.95
C PHE A 341 1.14 1.07 7.44
N ALA A 342 0.67 2.27 7.06
CA ALA A 342 0.43 2.64 5.67
C ALA A 342 1.71 2.77 4.86
#